data_AF-K1YIE2-F1
#
_entry.id   AF-K1YIE2-F1
#
_cell.length_a   1.000
_cell.length_b   1.000
_cell.length_c   1.000
_cell.angle_alpha   90.00
_cell.angle_beta   90.00
_cell.angle_gamma   90.00
#
_symmetry.space_group_name_H-M   'P 1'
#
loop_
_entity.id
_entity.type
_entity.pdbx_description
1 polymer ?
#
loop_
_entity_poly.entity_id
_entity_poly.type
_entity_poly.pdbx_seq_one_letter_code
_entity_poly.pdbx_strand_id
1 'polypeptide(L)'
;MTTKSDFFNEPSNLSGWQLIGKVCIGILIGGTIAALLFVILSFMGSMFTSAFGQQAGFTANPLLSLVLLFIGFLSTFIGNIAIGGIYNLFFNRKYYNTSKMFWLLFLTNGILFFFLAPIYIVFASQIDILFIVLGFHILFSVFTSAAQIEFSANPNYSASSFMGTVLWFALAFLAYSLIYKMSGSAAVQQKIYLFMLLPPVLGYALIPFGAGIREKIYYKFYELGNNGFYIASVTETDDEETDGTDTTNSSDDINIEG
;
A
#
# COMPACT_ATOMS: atom_id res chain seq x y z
N MET A 1 11.81 -1.56 35.04
CA MET A 1 12.78 -2.25 34.18
C MET A 1 11.93 -2.89 33.09
N THR A 2 11.65 -2.14 32.03
CA THR A 2 10.74 -2.56 30.95
C THR A 2 11.48 -3.57 30.09
N THR A 3 10.99 -4.80 30.08
CA THR A 3 11.55 -5.88 29.28
C THR A 3 11.31 -5.59 27.81
N LYS A 4 12.25 -6.03 26.98
CA LYS A 4 12.29 -5.83 25.53
C LYS A 4 11.04 -6.38 24.79
N SER A 5 10.25 -7.21 25.48
CA SER A 5 8.96 -7.79 25.07
C SER A 5 7.85 -6.74 24.89
N ASP A 6 7.86 -5.67 25.69
CA ASP A 6 6.69 -4.78 25.78
C ASP A 6 6.62 -3.79 24.60
N PHE A 7 7.70 -3.65 23.83
CA PHE A 7 7.75 -2.74 22.68
C PHE A 7 7.02 -3.27 21.43
N PHE A 8 6.72 -4.58 21.36
CA PHE A 8 6.14 -5.22 20.18
C PHE A 8 4.70 -5.73 20.39
N ASN A 9 4.20 -5.75 21.62
CA ASN A 9 2.95 -6.44 21.94
C ASN A 9 1.71 -5.54 21.92
N GLU A 10 1.86 -4.23 21.69
CA GLU A 10 0.74 -3.30 21.67
C GLU A 10 0.48 -2.70 20.29
N PRO A 11 -0.79 -2.42 19.95
CA PRO A 11 -1.09 -1.73 18.71
C PRO A 11 -0.64 -0.27 18.76
N SER A 12 -0.35 0.23 17.57
CA SER A 12 -0.25 1.64 17.20
C SER A 12 -1.12 2.70 17.89
N ASN A 13 -0.66 3.44 18.91
CA ASN A 13 -1.39 4.64 19.34
C ASN A 13 -1.04 5.88 18.50
N LEU A 14 -1.66 5.99 17.31
CA LEU A 14 -1.49 7.14 16.43
C LEU A 14 -2.22 8.39 16.94
N SER A 15 -1.49 9.51 17.03
CA SER A 15 -2.09 10.81 17.31
C SER A 15 -2.83 11.36 16.08
N GLY A 16 -3.81 12.25 16.30
CA GLY A 16 -4.54 12.91 15.21
C GLY A 16 -3.63 13.71 14.27
N TRP A 17 -2.56 14.30 14.82
CA TRP A 17 -1.56 15.03 14.03
C TRP A 17 -0.74 14.13 13.12
N GLN A 18 -0.39 12.92 13.57
CA GLN A 18 0.31 11.94 12.75
C GLN A 18 -0.57 11.48 11.57
N LEU A 19 -1.87 11.37 11.81
CA LEU A 19 -2.86 10.99 10.80
C LEU A 19 -3.02 12.08 9.72
N ILE A 20 -3.09 13.36 10.12
CA ILE A 20 -3.03 14.50 9.19
C ILE A 20 -1.70 14.51 8.44
N GLY A 21 -0.58 14.27 9.14
CA GLY A 21 0.76 14.19 8.54
C GLY A 21 0.84 13.14 7.43
N LYS A 22 0.27 11.94 7.65
CA LYS A 22 0.20 10.88 6.63
C LYS A 22 -0.56 11.33 5.38
N VAL A 23 -1.67 12.05 5.53
CA VAL A 23 -2.44 12.62 4.40
C VAL A 23 -1.60 13.64 3.65
N CYS A 24 -0.99 14.60 4.36
CA CYS A 24 -0.16 15.63 3.74
C CYS A 24 0.99 15.03 2.94
N ILE A 25 1.71 14.06 3.53
CA ILE A 25 2.76 13.30 2.85
C ILE A 25 2.21 12.60 1.61
N GLY A 26 1.06 11.93 1.76
CA GLY A 26 0.37 11.24 0.67
C GLY A 26 -0.02 12.16 -0.50
N ILE A 27 -0.56 13.34 -0.21
CA ILE A 27 -0.90 14.35 -1.22
C ILE A 27 0.37 14.88 -1.91
N LEU A 28 1.42 15.17 -1.16
CA LEU A 28 2.69 15.67 -1.72
C LEU A 28 3.32 14.65 -2.67
N ILE A 29 3.42 13.39 -2.25
CA ILE A 29 3.97 12.31 -3.07
C ILE A 29 3.05 12.02 -4.26
N GLY A 30 1.74 11.87 -4.03
CA GLY A 30 0.77 11.63 -5.09
C GLY A 30 0.75 12.75 -6.12
N GLY A 31 0.82 14.01 -5.70
CA GLY A 31 0.94 15.17 -6.57
C GLY A 31 2.25 15.19 -7.35
N THR A 32 3.38 14.83 -6.71
CA THR A 32 4.68 14.74 -7.38
C THR A 32 4.69 13.63 -8.43
N ILE A 33 4.15 12.45 -8.12
CA ILE A 33 4.03 11.35 -9.08
C ILE A 33 3.06 11.71 -10.21
N ALA A 34 1.93 12.35 -9.91
CA ALA A 34 1.03 12.84 -10.95
C ALA A 34 1.72 13.86 -11.88
N ALA A 35 2.47 14.82 -11.32
CA ALA A 35 3.25 15.77 -12.11
C ALA A 35 4.32 15.08 -12.97
N LEU A 36 5.02 14.07 -12.43
CA LEU A 36 5.98 13.27 -13.17
C LEU A 36 5.32 12.52 -14.34
N LEU A 37 4.18 11.87 -14.10
CA LEU A 37 3.40 11.20 -15.14
C LEU A 37 2.94 12.19 -16.22
N PHE A 38 2.47 13.37 -15.82
CA PHE A 38 2.10 14.44 -16.75
C PHE A 38 3.25 14.84 -17.66
N VAL A 39 4.44 15.06 -17.09
CA VAL A 39 5.65 15.43 -17.85
C VAL A 39 6.04 14.32 -18.81
N ILE A 40 6.19 13.08 -18.33
CA ILE A 40 6.57 11.93 -19.17
C ILE A 40 5.63 11.80 -20.36
N LEU A 41 4.32 11.90 -20.12
CA LEU A 41 3.32 11.66 -21.17
C LEU A 41 3.15 12.86 -22.11
N SER A 42 3.41 14.08 -21.63
CA SER A 42 3.52 15.27 -22.49
C SER A 42 4.69 15.14 -23.47
N PHE A 43 5.85 14.66 -23.01
CA PHE A 43 7.01 14.40 -23.87
C PHE A 43 6.77 13.26 -24.85
N MET A 44 6.04 12.23 -24.43
CA MET A 44 5.57 11.16 -25.31
C MET A 44 4.40 11.57 -26.21
N GLY A 45 3.92 12.82 -26.11
CA GLY A 45 2.81 13.35 -26.87
C GLY A 45 2.94 13.09 -28.37
N SER A 46 4.13 13.11 -28.97
CA SER A 46 4.34 12.77 -30.39
C SER A 46 4.00 11.31 -30.75
N MET A 47 4.21 10.36 -29.84
CA MET A 47 3.78 8.96 -29.97
C MET A 47 2.27 8.82 -29.82
N PHE A 48 1.65 9.67 -29.00
CA PHE A 48 0.20 9.72 -28.85
C PHE A 48 -0.48 10.44 -30.02
N THR A 49 0.05 11.55 -30.54
CA THR A 49 -0.53 12.25 -31.70
C THR A 49 -0.48 11.41 -32.96
N SER A 50 0.55 10.56 -33.11
CA SER A 50 0.61 9.55 -34.17
C SER A 50 -0.37 8.38 -33.93
N ALA A 51 -0.67 8.03 -32.68
CA ALA A 51 -1.69 7.03 -32.33
C ALA A 51 -3.14 7.56 -32.36
N PHE A 52 -3.36 8.86 -32.09
CA PHE A 52 -4.66 9.52 -32.03
C PHE A 52 -5.04 10.23 -33.33
N GLY A 53 -4.05 10.60 -34.17
CA GLY A 53 -4.26 11.36 -35.41
C GLY A 53 -4.76 10.55 -36.61
N GLN A 54 -4.93 9.24 -36.49
CA GLN A 54 -5.40 8.37 -37.58
C GLN A 54 -6.66 7.59 -37.17
N GLN A 55 -7.81 8.27 -37.17
CA GLN A 55 -9.13 7.63 -37.25
C GLN A 55 -9.37 7.06 -38.66
N ALA A 56 -8.68 5.98 -39.01
CA ALA A 56 -9.08 5.07 -40.09
C ALA A 56 -8.16 3.85 -40.10
N GLY A 57 -8.52 2.86 -39.28
CA GLY A 57 -8.03 1.49 -39.38
C GLY A 57 -6.52 1.31 -39.27
N PHE A 58 -5.99 1.13 -38.06
CA PHE A 58 -4.74 0.39 -37.90
C PHE A 58 -4.64 -0.36 -36.57
N THR A 59 -3.92 -1.48 -36.66
CA THR A 59 -3.36 -2.29 -35.58
C THR A 59 -2.63 -1.42 -34.58
N ALA A 60 -3.07 -1.46 -33.33
CA ALA A 60 -2.44 -0.70 -32.27
C ALA A 60 -0.99 -1.11 -32.05
N ASN A 61 -0.14 -0.13 -31.78
CA ASN A 61 1.27 -0.35 -31.52
C ASN A 61 1.43 -1.08 -30.17
N PRO A 62 1.82 -2.37 -30.14
CA PRO A 62 1.96 -3.13 -28.90
C PRO A 62 3.03 -2.53 -27.98
N LEU A 63 3.93 -1.70 -28.51
CA LEU A 63 4.95 -1.00 -27.75
C LEU A 63 4.36 0.02 -26.77
N LEU A 64 3.23 0.67 -27.11
CA LEU A 64 2.59 1.65 -26.21
C LEU A 64 2.15 1.00 -24.90
N SER A 65 1.54 -0.18 -24.99
CA SER A 65 1.10 -0.94 -23.83
C SER A 65 2.26 -1.30 -22.91
N LEU A 66 3.39 -1.75 -23.48
CA LEU A 66 4.61 -2.07 -22.74
C LEU A 66 5.23 -0.83 -22.09
N VAL A 67 5.20 0.32 -22.77
CA VAL A 67 5.69 1.58 -22.19
C VAL A 67 4.79 2.03 -21.03
N LEU A 68 3.46 1.94 -21.16
CA LEU A 68 2.54 2.28 -20.06
C LEU A 68 2.70 1.33 -18.86
N LEU A 69 2.96 0.05 -19.09
CA LEU A 69 3.30 -0.90 -18.04
C LEU A 69 4.57 -0.47 -17.30
N PHE A 70 5.62 -0.11 -18.03
CA PHE A 70 6.89 0.33 -17.45
C PHE A 70 6.76 1.65 -16.69
N ILE A 71 5.99 2.61 -17.23
CA ILE A 71 5.67 3.87 -16.55
C ILE A 71 4.89 3.60 -15.26
N GLY A 72 3.89 2.71 -15.30
CA GLY A 72 3.12 2.31 -14.12
C GLY A 72 4.03 1.73 -13.03
N PHE A 73 4.93 0.82 -13.41
CA PHE A 73 5.91 0.24 -12.49
C PHE A 73 6.87 1.29 -11.92
N LEU A 74 7.52 2.09 -12.77
CA LEU A 74 8.53 3.04 -12.31
C LEU A 74 7.92 4.13 -11.42
N SER A 75 6.77 4.67 -11.81
CA SER A 75 6.08 5.73 -11.04
C SER A 75 5.60 5.23 -9.68
N THR A 76 5.06 4.02 -9.62
CA THR A 76 4.61 3.43 -8.36
C THR A 76 5.79 2.98 -7.50
N PHE A 77 6.82 2.38 -8.07
CA PHE A 77 8.04 2.01 -7.35
C PHE A 77 8.69 3.22 -6.66
N ILE A 78 8.88 4.32 -7.40
CA ILE A 78 9.45 5.56 -6.85
C ILE A 78 8.56 6.13 -5.74
N GLY A 79 7.25 6.23 -5.97
CA GLY A 79 6.34 6.81 -4.98
C GLY A 79 6.19 5.95 -3.72
N ASN A 80 6.18 4.62 -3.85
CA ASN A 80 6.11 3.69 -2.71
C ASN A 80 7.39 3.73 -1.87
N ILE A 81 8.57 3.82 -2.51
CA ILE A 81 9.84 4.04 -1.79
C ILE A 81 9.83 5.40 -1.09
N ALA A 82 9.35 6.45 -1.76
CA ALA A 82 9.27 7.79 -1.17
C ALA A 82 8.38 7.77 0.09
N ILE A 83 7.24 7.08 0.06
CA ILE A 83 6.41 6.89 1.26
C ILE A 83 7.18 6.16 2.35
N GLY A 84 7.78 5.00 2.05
CA GLY A 84 8.51 4.22 3.05
C GLY A 84 9.65 5.00 3.69
N GLY A 85 10.41 5.76 2.89
CA GLY A 85 11.48 6.62 3.36
C GLY A 85 10.99 7.79 4.21
N ILE A 86 9.97 8.51 3.76
CA ILE A 86 9.41 9.64 4.52
C ILE A 86 8.76 9.16 5.82
N TYR A 87 8.09 8.01 5.81
CA TYR A 87 7.52 7.42 7.02
C TYR A 87 8.60 6.98 8.00
N ASN A 88 9.72 6.43 7.53
CA ASN A 88 10.86 6.18 8.40
C ASN A 88 11.40 7.49 9.01
N LEU A 89 11.51 8.58 8.26
CA LEU A 89 12.02 9.86 8.77
C LEU A 89 11.12 10.49 9.84
N PHE A 90 9.81 10.55 9.61
CA PHE A 90 8.87 11.23 10.52
C PHE A 90 8.25 10.32 11.59
N PHE A 91 8.23 9.01 11.35
CA PHE A 91 7.60 8.02 12.22
C PHE A 91 8.56 6.84 12.53
N ASN A 92 9.85 7.14 12.71
CA ASN A 92 10.94 6.16 12.87
C ASN A 92 10.66 5.08 13.94
N ARG A 93 9.96 5.42 15.02
CA ARG A 93 9.60 4.45 16.07
C ARG A 93 8.83 3.24 15.54
N LYS A 94 7.95 3.46 14.55
CA LYS A 94 7.14 2.41 13.94
C LYS A 94 7.81 1.82 12.70
N TYR A 95 8.43 2.66 11.87
CA TYR A 95 8.97 2.24 10.57
C TYR A 95 10.50 2.17 10.55
N TYR A 96 11.12 1.56 11.57
CA TYR A 96 12.58 1.61 11.78
C TYR A 96 13.39 0.75 10.79
N ASN A 97 12.81 -0.34 10.28
CA ASN A 97 13.51 -1.30 9.41
C ASN A 97 13.44 -0.90 7.93
N THR A 98 14.07 0.23 7.56
CA THR A 98 14.03 0.78 6.19
C THR A 98 14.54 -0.19 5.13
N SER A 99 15.60 -0.95 5.42
CA SER A 99 16.14 -1.94 4.47
C SER A 99 15.13 -3.04 4.15
N LYS A 100 14.47 -3.60 5.18
CA LYS A 100 13.44 -4.64 5.00
C LYS A 100 12.25 -4.09 4.20
N MET A 101 11.79 -2.88 4.52
CA MET A 101 10.70 -2.23 3.79
C MET A 101 11.08 -2.01 2.32
N PHE A 102 12.27 -1.50 2.03
CA PHE A 102 12.75 -1.28 0.66
C PHE A 102 12.73 -2.56 -0.17
N TRP A 103 13.29 -3.67 0.35
CA TRP A 103 13.33 -4.95 -0.36
C TRP A 103 11.94 -5.54 -0.59
N LEU A 104 11.05 -5.43 0.40
CA LEU A 104 9.64 -5.84 0.25
C LEU A 104 8.93 -5.03 -0.82
N LEU A 105 9.10 -3.70 -0.83
CA LEU A 105 8.51 -2.83 -1.84
C LEU A 105 9.03 -3.13 -3.25
N PHE A 106 10.34 -3.39 -3.40
CA PHE A 106 10.92 -3.79 -4.68
C PHE A 106 10.34 -5.12 -5.17
N LEU A 107 10.30 -6.13 -4.30
CA LEU A 107 9.75 -7.44 -4.64
C LEU A 107 8.29 -7.33 -5.09
N THR A 108 7.48 -6.55 -4.38
CA THR A 108 6.04 -6.43 -4.64
C THR A 108 5.74 -5.69 -5.91
N ASN A 109 6.43 -4.58 -6.17
CA ASN A 109 6.28 -3.86 -7.43
C ASN A 109 6.79 -4.72 -8.60
N GLY A 110 7.84 -5.51 -8.39
CA GLY A 110 8.32 -6.49 -9.38
C GLY A 110 7.29 -7.58 -9.70
N ILE A 111 6.70 -8.21 -8.69
CA ILE A 111 5.65 -9.22 -8.88
C ILE A 111 4.43 -8.60 -9.57
N LEU A 112 4.01 -7.41 -9.17
CA LEU A 112 2.90 -6.69 -9.79
C LEU A 112 3.15 -6.38 -11.26
N PHE A 113 4.37 -5.99 -11.63
CA PHE A 113 4.74 -5.75 -13.02
C PHE A 113 4.49 -7.00 -13.88
N PHE A 114 4.95 -8.17 -13.45
CA PHE A 114 4.72 -9.42 -14.18
C PHE A 114 3.25 -9.84 -14.17
N PHE A 115 2.54 -9.62 -13.06
CA PHE A 115 1.11 -9.97 -12.95
C PHE A 115 0.22 -9.10 -13.84
N LEU A 116 0.54 -7.82 -13.99
CA LEU A 116 -0.25 -6.89 -14.81
C LEU A 116 0.16 -6.91 -16.29
N ALA A 117 1.37 -7.37 -16.63
CA ALA A 117 1.84 -7.42 -18.01
C ALA A 117 0.85 -8.11 -18.99
N PRO A 118 0.25 -9.27 -18.68
CA PRO A 118 -0.75 -9.88 -19.56
C PRO A 118 -1.98 -9.00 -19.77
N ILE A 119 -2.44 -8.28 -18.74
CA ILE A 119 -3.60 -7.38 -18.82
C ILE A 119 -3.30 -6.23 -19.79
N TYR A 120 -2.13 -5.62 -19.66
CA TYR A 120 -1.66 -4.59 -20.60
C TYR A 120 -1.60 -5.12 -22.03
N ILE A 121 -1.09 -6.34 -22.24
CA ILE A 121 -1.01 -6.96 -23.58
C ILE A 121 -2.41 -7.22 -24.17
N VAL A 122 -3.34 -7.74 -23.38
CA VAL A 122 -4.72 -8.02 -23.82
C VAL A 122 -5.44 -6.75 -24.29
N PHE A 123 -5.22 -5.63 -23.60
CA PHE A 123 -5.84 -4.35 -23.95
C PHE A 123 -4.94 -3.44 -24.80
N ALA A 124 -3.88 -3.97 -25.41
CA ALA A 124 -2.91 -3.17 -26.18
C ALA A 124 -3.55 -2.35 -27.31
N SER A 125 -4.71 -2.78 -27.82
CA SER A 125 -5.46 -2.09 -28.87
C SER A 125 -6.46 -1.04 -28.43
N GLN A 126 -6.66 -0.86 -27.13
CA GLN A 126 -7.73 -0.04 -26.58
C GLN A 126 -7.12 1.01 -25.66
N ILE A 127 -6.70 2.13 -26.24
CA ILE A 127 -5.97 3.20 -25.53
C ILE A 127 -6.74 3.70 -24.30
N ASP A 128 -8.06 3.91 -24.43
CA ASP A 128 -8.89 4.35 -23.31
C ASP A 128 -8.88 3.35 -22.14
N ILE A 129 -8.89 2.05 -22.46
CA ILE A 129 -8.81 0.98 -21.46
C ILE A 129 -7.40 0.91 -20.86
N LEU A 130 -6.33 1.11 -21.64
CA LEU A 130 -4.96 1.12 -21.12
C LEU A 130 -4.75 2.20 -20.04
N PHE A 131 -5.40 3.37 -20.17
CA PHE A 131 -5.36 4.39 -19.13
C PHE A 131 -6.12 3.98 -17.86
N ILE A 132 -7.24 3.27 -18.01
CA ILE A 132 -7.97 2.70 -16.86
C ILE A 132 -7.12 1.63 -16.18
N VAL A 133 -6.47 0.76 -16.96
CA VAL A 133 -5.53 -0.27 -16.46
C VAL A 133 -4.36 0.38 -15.73
N LEU A 134 -3.80 1.47 -16.26
CA LEU A 134 -2.75 2.25 -15.58
C LEU A 134 -3.25 2.83 -14.25
N GLY A 135 -4.46 3.40 -14.23
CA GLY A 135 -5.04 3.92 -12.98
C GLY A 135 -5.24 2.82 -11.93
N PHE A 136 -5.73 1.65 -12.34
CA PHE A 136 -5.83 0.48 -11.48
C PHE A 136 -4.45 0.00 -10.99
N HIS A 137 -3.46 -0.11 -11.89
CA HIS A 137 -2.08 -0.48 -11.55
C HIS A 137 -1.55 0.42 -10.44
N ILE A 138 -1.71 1.74 -10.57
CA ILE A 138 -1.25 2.70 -9.56
C ILE A 138 -1.96 2.47 -8.22
N LEU A 139 -3.29 2.45 -8.19
CA LEU A 139 -4.05 2.25 -6.95
C LEU A 139 -3.71 0.91 -6.28
N PHE A 140 -3.62 -0.17 -7.06
CA PHE A 140 -3.35 -1.51 -6.56
C PHE A 140 -1.91 -1.65 -6.07
N SER A 141 -0.95 -1.00 -6.73
CA SER A 141 0.44 -0.94 -6.27
C SER A 141 0.56 -0.17 -4.96
N VAL A 142 -0.10 0.97 -4.81
CA VAL A 142 -0.11 1.72 -3.55
C VAL A 142 -0.77 0.90 -2.44
N PHE A 143 -1.89 0.22 -2.73
CA PHE A 143 -2.56 -0.66 -1.78
C PHE A 143 -1.65 -1.77 -1.26
N THR A 144 -1.10 -2.59 -2.16
CA THR A 144 -0.25 -3.73 -1.78
C THR A 144 1.01 -3.26 -1.06
N SER A 145 1.62 -2.17 -1.50
CA SER A 145 2.79 -1.56 -0.87
C SER A 145 2.48 -1.02 0.53
N ALA A 146 1.35 -0.32 0.70
CA ALA A 146 0.91 0.17 2.01
C ALA A 146 0.62 -1.00 2.97
N ALA A 147 -0.06 -2.05 2.52
CA ALA A 147 -0.32 -3.24 3.32
C ALA A 147 1.00 -3.88 3.80
N GLN A 148 1.99 -3.99 2.92
CA GLN A 148 3.29 -4.55 3.29
C GLN A 148 4.11 -3.68 4.24
N ILE A 149 4.11 -2.36 4.03
CA ILE A 149 4.74 -1.42 4.96
C ILE A 149 4.15 -1.64 6.36
N GLU A 150 2.82 -1.72 6.47
CA GLU A 150 2.15 -1.95 7.75
C GLU A 150 2.42 -3.33 8.34
N PHE A 151 2.48 -4.40 7.53
CA PHE A 151 2.84 -5.75 8.00
C PHE A 151 4.26 -5.81 8.52
N SER A 152 5.17 -5.10 7.87
CA SER A 152 6.57 -5.05 8.28
C SER A 152 6.79 -4.22 9.54
N ALA A 153 5.91 -3.25 9.80
CA ALA A 153 5.98 -2.35 10.94
C ALA A 153 5.38 -2.96 12.21
N ASN A 154 4.26 -3.66 12.10
CA ASN A 154 3.65 -4.37 13.23
C ASN A 154 3.01 -5.70 12.77
N PRO A 155 3.77 -6.81 12.78
CA PRO A 155 3.31 -8.12 12.33
C PRO A 155 2.14 -8.67 13.16
N ASN A 156 2.17 -8.49 14.49
CA ASN A 156 1.18 -9.05 15.42
C ASN A 156 -0.23 -8.48 15.18
N TYR A 157 -0.34 -7.29 14.59
CA TYR A 157 -1.60 -6.64 14.25
C TYR A 157 -1.83 -6.46 12.74
N SER A 158 -1.09 -7.21 11.93
CA SER A 158 -1.13 -7.15 10.47
C SER A 158 -2.54 -7.33 9.89
N ALA A 159 -3.36 -8.22 10.45
CA ALA A 159 -4.73 -8.44 9.99
C ALA A 159 -5.63 -7.19 10.11
N SER A 160 -5.49 -6.42 11.21
CA SER A 160 -6.23 -5.16 11.38
C SER A 160 -5.75 -4.10 10.39
N SER A 161 -4.42 -3.99 10.21
CA SER A 161 -3.83 -3.09 9.21
C SER A 161 -4.26 -3.44 7.79
N PHE A 162 -4.31 -4.73 7.44
CA PHE A 162 -4.80 -5.20 6.15
C PHE A 162 -6.23 -4.74 5.90
N MET A 163 -7.13 -4.99 6.86
CA MET A 163 -8.53 -4.55 6.77
C MET A 163 -8.63 -3.04 6.53
N GLY A 164 -7.82 -2.24 7.23
CA GLY A 164 -7.73 -0.80 7.00
C GLY A 164 -7.33 -0.46 5.57
N THR A 165 -6.23 -1.04 5.08
CA THR A 165 -5.77 -0.77 3.70
C THR A 165 -6.77 -1.20 2.63
N VAL A 166 -7.47 -2.34 2.82
CA VAL A 166 -8.49 -2.84 1.88
C VAL A 166 -9.70 -1.90 1.80
N LEU A 167 -10.25 -1.48 2.94
CA LEU A 167 -11.42 -0.60 2.98
C LEU A 167 -11.16 0.72 2.25
N TRP A 168 -9.97 1.28 2.43
CA TRP A 168 -9.62 2.56 1.83
C TRP A 168 -9.09 2.47 0.41
N PHE A 169 -8.53 1.32 0.01
CA PHE A 169 -8.35 0.99 -1.40
C PHE A 169 -9.70 0.93 -2.12
N ALA A 170 -10.70 0.27 -1.55
CA ALA A 170 -12.04 0.21 -2.12
C ALA A 170 -12.66 1.62 -2.23
N LEU A 171 -12.49 2.48 -1.22
CA LEU A 171 -12.96 3.86 -1.27
C LEU A 171 -12.22 4.69 -2.34
N ALA A 172 -10.90 4.56 -2.44
CA ALA A 172 -10.11 5.26 -3.47
C ALA A 172 -10.52 4.83 -4.88
N PHE A 173 -10.74 3.53 -5.08
CA PHE A 173 -11.22 2.97 -6.34
C PHE A 173 -12.65 3.42 -6.67
N LEU A 174 -13.52 3.49 -5.67
CA LEU A 174 -14.88 4.02 -5.82
C LEU A 174 -14.87 5.51 -6.17
N ALA A 175 -14.06 6.32 -5.50
CA ALA A 175 -13.90 7.74 -5.81
C ALA A 175 -13.37 7.94 -7.24
N TYR A 176 -12.36 7.17 -7.64
CA TYR A 176 -11.84 7.15 -9.00
C TYR A 176 -12.94 6.82 -10.03
N SER A 177 -13.72 5.76 -9.78
CA SER A 177 -14.80 5.31 -10.66
C SER A 177 -15.95 6.31 -10.77
N LEU A 178 -16.30 6.99 -9.67
CA LEU A 178 -17.33 8.03 -9.66
C LEU A 178 -16.88 9.24 -10.48
N ILE A 179 -15.64 9.71 -10.28
CA ILE A 179 -15.09 10.84 -11.03
C ILE A 179 -14.99 10.48 -12.52
N TYR A 180 -14.60 9.24 -12.83
CA TYR A 180 -14.61 8.72 -14.20
C TYR A 180 -16.01 8.86 -14.84
N LYS A 181 -17.05 8.39 -14.15
CA LYS A 181 -18.44 8.46 -14.64
C LYS A 181 -18.94 9.90 -14.79
N MET A 182 -18.64 10.78 -13.84
CA MET A 182 -19.06 12.19 -13.87
C MET A 182 -18.39 12.99 -14.99
N SER A 183 -17.23 12.55 -15.45
CA SER A 183 -16.47 13.23 -16.49
C SER A 183 -17.01 13.01 -17.90
N GLY A 184 -18.14 12.30 -18.08
CA GLY A 184 -18.73 11.90 -19.37
C GLY A 184 -18.92 13.03 -20.39
N SER A 185 -19.03 14.29 -19.95
CA SER A 185 -19.21 15.47 -20.82
C SER A 185 -17.91 16.18 -21.22
N ALA A 186 -16.76 15.83 -20.62
CA ALA A 186 -15.49 16.51 -20.87
C ALA A 186 -14.88 16.12 -22.24
N ALA A 187 -14.03 16.99 -22.78
CA ALA A 187 -13.28 16.69 -24.00
C ALA A 187 -12.38 15.46 -23.80
N VAL A 188 -12.19 14.65 -24.85
CA VAL A 188 -11.45 13.36 -24.78
C VAL A 188 -10.05 13.53 -24.18
N GLN A 189 -9.32 14.57 -24.58
CA GLN A 189 -7.98 14.85 -24.02
C GLN A 189 -8.02 15.21 -22.53
N GLN A 190 -8.99 16.02 -22.09
CA GLN A 190 -9.13 16.38 -20.67
C GLN A 190 -9.50 15.18 -19.81
N LYS A 191 -10.34 14.28 -20.32
CA LYS A 191 -10.69 13.01 -19.67
C LYS A 191 -9.46 12.15 -19.43
N ILE A 192 -8.64 11.95 -20.46
CA ILE A 192 -7.43 11.12 -20.38
C ILE A 192 -6.45 11.65 -19.33
N TYR A 193 -6.15 12.95 -19.34
CA TYR A 193 -5.28 13.55 -18.33
C TYR A 193 -5.86 13.42 -16.93
N LEU A 194 -7.15 13.68 -16.74
CA LEU A 194 -7.79 13.56 -15.43
C LEU A 194 -7.69 12.12 -14.88
N PHE A 195 -7.97 11.12 -15.72
CA PHE A 195 -8.00 9.71 -15.29
C PHE A 195 -6.62 9.13 -14.99
N MET A 196 -5.58 9.74 -15.53
CA MET A 196 -4.20 9.34 -15.30
C MET A 196 -3.58 10.00 -14.06
N LEU A 197 -3.94 11.27 -13.80
CA LEU A 197 -3.35 12.05 -12.71
C LEU A 197 -4.03 11.83 -11.36
N LEU A 198 -5.30 11.44 -11.40
CA LEU A 198 -6.11 11.22 -10.21
C LEU A 198 -5.70 9.99 -9.38
N PRO A 199 -5.37 8.82 -9.97
CA PRO A 199 -5.01 7.61 -9.22
C PRO A 199 -3.82 7.78 -8.26
N PRO A 200 -2.69 8.42 -8.64
CA PRO A 200 -1.62 8.70 -7.68
C PRO A 200 -2.09 9.52 -6.48
N VAL A 201 -2.85 10.58 -6.71
CA VAL A 201 -3.32 11.47 -5.63
C VAL A 201 -4.27 10.72 -4.70
N LEU A 202 -5.26 10.01 -5.26
CA LEU A 202 -6.21 9.25 -4.46
C LEU A 202 -5.54 8.11 -3.71
N GLY A 203 -4.68 7.33 -4.38
CA GLY A 203 -4.00 6.18 -3.80
C GLY A 203 -3.11 6.59 -2.64
N TYR A 204 -2.18 7.51 -2.88
CA TYR A 204 -1.20 7.91 -1.88
C TYR A 204 -1.80 8.72 -0.72
N ALA A 205 -2.92 9.44 -0.94
CA ALA A 205 -3.60 10.16 0.14
C ALA A 205 -4.54 9.25 0.96
N LEU A 206 -5.45 8.53 0.31
CA LEU A 206 -6.55 7.84 1.01
C LEU A 206 -6.13 6.52 1.64
N ILE A 207 -5.29 5.72 0.96
CA ILE A 207 -4.95 4.38 1.44
C ILE A 207 -4.14 4.43 2.75
N PRO A 208 -3.05 5.22 2.85
CA PRO A 208 -2.27 5.28 4.09
C PRO A 208 -3.00 6.01 5.22
N PHE A 209 -3.82 7.02 4.89
CA PHE A 209 -4.74 7.67 5.84
C PHE A 209 -5.70 6.66 6.45
N GLY A 210 -6.25 5.81 5.60
CA GLY A 210 -7.18 4.77 5.97
C GLY A 210 -6.62 3.73 6.92
N ALA A 211 -5.40 3.28 6.63
CA ALA A 211 -4.64 2.43 7.54
C ALA A 211 -4.46 3.11 8.91
N GLY A 212 -4.14 4.40 8.92
CA GLY A 212 -4.02 5.18 10.16
C GLY A 212 -5.33 5.34 10.95
N ILE A 213 -6.46 5.55 10.27
CA ILE A 213 -7.79 5.58 10.93
C ILE A 213 -8.09 4.23 11.57
N ARG A 214 -7.88 3.14 10.82
CA ARG A 214 -8.16 1.80 11.31
C ARG A 214 -7.31 1.46 12.52
N GLU A 215 -6.03 1.80 12.48
CA GLU A 215 -5.12 1.62 13.60
C GLU A 215 -5.60 2.34 14.86
N LYS A 216 -6.07 3.59 14.73
CA LYS A 216 -6.65 4.33 15.85
C LYS A 216 -7.95 3.73 16.38
N ILE A 217 -8.84 3.27 15.50
CA ILE A 217 -10.07 2.57 15.88
C ILE A 217 -9.74 1.28 16.62
N TYR A 218 -8.78 0.51 16.11
CA TYR A 218 -8.40 -0.76 16.69
C TYR A 218 -7.72 -0.60 18.04
N TYR A 219 -6.86 0.41 18.21
CA TYR A 219 -6.28 0.75 19.50
C TYR A 219 -7.35 1.00 20.58
N LYS A 220 -8.48 1.62 20.22
CA LYS A 220 -9.62 1.78 21.15
C LYS A 220 -10.32 0.47 21.50
N PHE A 221 -10.41 -0.48 20.58
CA PHE A 221 -10.92 -1.82 20.90
C PHE A 221 -9.96 -2.60 21.80
N TYR A 222 -8.66 -2.47 21.57
CA TYR A 222 -7.63 -3.03 22.43
C TYR A 222 -7.71 -2.48 23.87
N GLU A 223 -7.87 -1.16 24.05
CA GLU A 223 -8.07 -0.56 25.38
C GLU A 223 -9.33 -1.07 26.10
N LEU A 224 -10.34 -1.53 25.36
CA LEU A 224 -11.56 -2.15 25.91
C LEU A 224 -11.38 -3.65 26.21
N GLY A 225 -10.16 -4.18 26.10
CA GLY A 225 -9.84 -5.58 26.34
C GLY A 225 -10.10 -6.52 25.15
N ASN A 226 -10.41 -6.00 23.96
CA ASN A 226 -10.63 -6.82 22.77
C ASN A 226 -9.37 -6.91 21.91
N ASN A 227 -8.74 -8.09 21.91
CA ASN A 227 -7.52 -8.37 21.15
C ASN A 227 -7.74 -9.30 19.93
N GLY A 228 -8.95 -9.34 19.35
CA GLY A 228 -9.32 -10.32 18.31
C GLY A 228 -8.57 -10.28 16.97
N PHE A 229 -7.69 -9.30 16.75
CA PHE A 229 -6.82 -9.23 15.56
C PHE A 229 -5.33 -9.48 15.90
N TYR A 230 -5.03 -9.84 17.14
CA TYR A 230 -3.70 -10.21 17.56
C TYR A 230 -3.33 -11.59 17.03
N ILE A 231 -2.11 -11.69 16.53
CA ILE A 231 -1.48 -12.93 16.14
C ILE A 231 -0.15 -12.97 16.88
N ALA A 232 0.01 -13.95 17.77
CA ALA A 232 1.24 -14.14 18.52
C ALA A 232 2.42 -14.39 17.58
N SER A 233 3.58 -13.83 17.92
CA SER A 233 4.80 -14.14 17.18
C SER A 233 5.31 -15.54 17.55
N VAL A 234 6.09 -16.17 16.66
CA VAL A 234 6.67 -17.51 16.91
C VAL A 234 7.49 -17.51 18.20
N THR A 235 8.25 -16.44 18.42
CA THR A 235 9.02 -16.22 19.66
C THR A 235 8.16 -16.16 20.92
N GLU A 236 6.98 -15.53 20.87
CA GLU A 236 6.07 -15.52 22.02
C GLU A 236 5.42 -16.88 22.27
N THR A 237 5.17 -17.64 21.20
CA THR A 237 4.55 -18.97 21.30
C THR A 237 5.52 -19.96 21.94
N ASP A 238 6.81 -19.87 21.59
CA ASP A 238 7.87 -20.69 22.18
C ASP A 238 8.06 -20.37 23.67
N ASP A 239 8.01 -19.07 24.05
CA ASP A 239 8.13 -18.64 25.45
C ASP A 239 6.96 -19.16 26.31
N GLU A 240 5.72 -19.15 25.79
CA GLU A 240 4.54 -19.70 26.48
C GLU A 240 4.57 -21.24 26.63
N GLU A 241 5.12 -21.99 25.68
CA GLU A 241 5.27 -23.44 25.80
C GLU A 241 6.35 -23.85 26.81
N THR A 242 7.42 -23.08 26.95
CA THR A 242 8.48 -23.36 27.94
C THR A 242 8.09 -23.06 29.39
N ASP A 243 7.19 -22.11 29.64
CA ASP A 243 6.73 -21.79 31.02
C ASP A 243 5.63 -22.76 31.52
N GLY A 244 5.05 -23.55 30.62
CA GLY A 244 3.99 -24.53 30.93
C GLY A 244 4.47 -25.91 31.38
N THR A 245 5.78 -26.19 31.42
CA THR A 245 6.31 -27.54 31.66
C THR A 245 7.06 -27.77 32.98
N ASP A 246 7.16 -26.78 33.88
CA ASP A 246 8.02 -26.86 35.08
C ASP A 246 7.31 -26.81 36.45
N THR A 247 6.05 -27.28 36.56
CA THR A 247 5.33 -27.33 37.86
C THR A 247 4.74 -28.70 38.26
N THR A 248 5.29 -29.82 37.77
CA THR A 248 4.89 -31.16 38.26
C THR A 248 6.05 -32.13 38.50
N ASN A 249 7.10 -31.70 39.22
CA ASN A 249 8.05 -32.64 39.89
C ASN A 249 8.88 -31.92 40.96
N SER A 250 8.28 -31.54 42.08
CA SER A 250 9.04 -31.17 43.30
C SER A 250 8.11 -31.10 44.51
N SER A 251 7.53 -32.22 44.92
CA SER A 251 6.92 -32.39 46.25
C SER A 251 6.67 -33.88 46.46
N ASP A 252 7.67 -34.61 46.96
CA ASP A 252 7.49 -35.79 47.82
C ASP A 252 8.86 -36.26 48.33
N ASP A 253 9.58 -35.37 49.04
CA ASP A 253 10.57 -35.82 50.02
C ASP A 253 9.80 -36.27 51.27
N ILE A 254 9.40 -37.54 51.28
CA ILE A 254 8.87 -38.19 52.47
C ILE A 254 10.04 -38.42 53.43
N ASN A 255 10.08 -37.58 54.45
CA ASN A 255 10.98 -37.65 55.60
C ASN A 255 10.64 -38.90 56.44
N ILE A 256 11.55 -39.88 56.52
CA ILE A 256 11.52 -40.91 57.58
C ILE A 256 12.89 -40.93 58.26
N GLU A 257 12.96 -40.27 59.41
CA GLU A 257 13.91 -40.61 60.48
C GLU A 257 13.29 -41.73 61.33
N GLY A 258 14.05 -42.80 61.59
CA GLY A 258 13.67 -43.92 62.46
C GLY A 258 14.30 -45.25 62.08
#